data_AF-A0A7X7T6Z4-F1
#
_entry.id   AF-A0A7X7T6Z4-F1
#
_cell.length_a   1.000
_cell.length_b   1.000
_cell.length_c   1.000
_cell.angle_alpha   90.00
_cell.angle_beta   90.00
_cell.angle_gamma   90.00
#
_symmetry.space_group_name_H-M   'P 1'
#
loop_
_entity.id
_entity.type
_entity.pdbx_description
1 polymer ?
#
loop_
_entity_poly.entity_id
_entity_poly.type
_entity_poly.pdbx_seq_one_letter_code
_entity_poly.pdbx_strand_id
1 'polypeptide(L)'
;MTGRSKGNGPRGKALSGKVVELARPAEPAIAKVFDEFLTEKRRELGAKTIRQYEDVICLLRGHLDGCAYESLSKPERALWERAFNAEGEAHREFCDLFGPEKIPEHLDGFFGYFMIRKVIAGPALVRAAGTVTKKLSAWLAAKGYIEAEAARKAAERSSAASRDLPRADRAAKILYEAASRVAVNVTTLPDSDYLEFDHFIITRIEPGKLWLEVWEGGKPEERGPISVPRAATDLLCPGWWLSCALARVGKSWHIVEMTNVYPD
;
A
#
# COMPACT_ATOMS: atom_id res chain seq x y z
N MET A 1 -31.50 39.75 -66.34
CA MET A 1 -31.41 38.28 -66.34
C MET A 1 -30.10 37.87 -65.69
N THR A 2 -30.19 36.97 -64.71
CA THR A 2 -29.17 36.02 -64.21
C THR A 2 -27.81 36.53 -63.71
N GLY A 3 -27.56 36.38 -62.40
CA GLY A 3 -26.20 36.43 -61.83
C GLY A 3 -26.13 36.34 -60.31
N ARG A 4 -26.39 35.15 -59.74
CA ARG A 4 -26.27 34.75 -58.33
C ARG A 4 -24.99 35.26 -57.61
N SER A 5 -25.13 35.83 -56.42
CA SER A 5 -24.11 35.76 -55.36
C SER A 5 -24.61 34.88 -54.22
N LYS A 6 -23.82 33.88 -53.86
CA LYS A 6 -24.12 32.83 -52.88
C LYS A 6 -23.93 33.39 -51.47
N GLY A 7 -25.01 33.38 -50.67
CA GLY A 7 -24.92 33.55 -49.23
C GLY A 7 -24.11 32.41 -48.62
N ASN A 8 -22.98 32.76 -48.00
CA ASN A 8 -22.13 31.85 -47.25
C ASN A 8 -22.53 31.93 -45.78
N GLY A 9 -23.30 30.95 -45.34
CA GLY A 9 -23.57 30.68 -43.93
C GLY A 9 -24.20 29.31 -43.88
N PRO A 10 -23.52 28.30 -43.33
CA PRO A 10 -23.78 28.03 -41.93
C PRO A 10 -22.62 27.34 -41.19
N ARG A 11 -22.67 27.40 -39.86
CA ARG A 11 -22.70 26.24 -38.94
C ARG A 11 -22.18 26.71 -37.59
N GLY A 12 -23.10 27.19 -36.76
CA GLY A 12 -22.89 27.10 -35.32
C GLY A 12 -22.65 25.63 -35.00
N LYS A 13 -21.41 25.30 -34.63
CA LYS A 13 -21.09 24.02 -33.98
C LYS A 13 -21.89 24.02 -32.68
N ALA A 14 -22.97 23.25 -32.64
CA ALA A 14 -23.54 22.83 -31.37
C ALA A 14 -22.44 22.09 -30.62
N LEU A 15 -21.90 22.72 -29.57
CA LEU A 15 -21.07 22.05 -28.60
C LEU A 15 -21.97 21.03 -27.93
N SER A 16 -21.89 19.77 -28.38
CA SER A 16 -22.39 18.62 -27.64
C SER A 16 -21.57 18.57 -26.35
N GLY A 17 -22.06 19.27 -25.33
CA GLY A 17 -21.56 19.13 -23.97
C GLY A 17 -21.82 17.69 -23.57
N LYS A 18 -20.75 16.89 -23.48
CA LYS A 18 -20.82 15.63 -22.74
C LYS A 18 -21.25 15.99 -21.33
N VAL A 19 -22.44 15.57 -20.94
CA VAL A 19 -22.88 15.61 -19.54
C VAL A 19 -21.91 14.70 -18.79
N VAL A 20 -20.93 15.29 -18.11
CA VAL A 20 -20.08 14.57 -17.17
C VAL A 20 -20.94 14.35 -15.95
N GLU A 21 -21.37 13.11 -15.74
CA GLU A 21 -22.05 12.73 -14.51
C GLU A 21 -21.10 12.99 -13.34
N LEU A 22 -21.49 13.91 -12.46
CA LEU A 22 -20.68 14.30 -11.31
C LEU A 22 -20.80 13.23 -10.23
N ALA A 23 -19.66 12.74 -9.75
CA ALA A 23 -19.62 11.89 -8.57
C ALA A 23 -20.30 12.59 -7.38
N ARG A 24 -21.01 11.80 -6.57
CA ARG A 24 -21.69 12.25 -5.36
C ARG A 24 -21.10 11.52 -4.14
N PRO A 25 -21.13 12.13 -2.95
CA PRO A 25 -20.79 11.42 -1.72
C PRO A 25 -21.64 10.16 -1.54
N ALA A 26 -21.02 9.11 -1.01
CA ALA A 26 -21.66 7.84 -0.74
C ALA A 26 -22.52 7.90 0.53
N GLU A 27 -23.60 7.11 0.54
CA GLU A 27 -24.43 6.89 1.73
C GLU A 27 -24.66 5.38 1.93
N PRO A 28 -24.09 4.77 2.99
CA PRO A 28 -23.20 5.37 3.99
C PRO A 28 -21.75 5.54 3.49
N ALA A 29 -21.07 6.59 3.96
CA ALA A 29 -19.64 6.76 3.78
C ALA A 29 -18.82 5.85 4.72
N ILE A 30 -17.56 5.58 4.37
CA ILE A 30 -16.63 4.73 5.13
C ILE A 30 -16.55 5.12 6.60
N ALA A 31 -16.47 6.42 6.91
CA ALA A 31 -16.37 6.91 8.28
C ALA A 31 -17.51 6.38 9.16
N LYS A 32 -18.75 6.48 8.67
CA LYS A 32 -19.96 5.98 9.34
C LYS A 32 -19.93 4.45 9.49
N VAL A 33 -19.49 3.74 8.45
CA VAL A 33 -19.40 2.28 8.46
C VAL A 33 -18.36 1.78 9.47
N PHE A 34 -17.22 2.46 9.60
CA PHE A 34 -16.23 2.18 10.64
C PHE A 34 -16.77 2.40 12.05
N ASP A 35 -17.52 3.48 12.27
CA ASP A 35 -18.12 3.77 13.57
C ASP A 35 -19.18 2.74 13.95
N GLU A 36 -19.99 2.29 12.99
CA GLU A 36 -20.96 1.20 13.19
C GLU A 36 -20.25 -0.11 13.56
N PHE A 37 -19.24 -0.50 12.79
CA PHE A 37 -18.44 -1.70 13.05
C PHE A 37 -17.83 -1.68 14.47
N LEU A 38 -17.17 -0.59 14.86
CA LEU A 38 -16.56 -0.47 16.18
C LEU A 38 -17.62 -0.44 17.30
N THR A 39 -18.78 0.17 17.06
CA THR A 39 -19.89 0.20 18.03
C THR A 39 -20.41 -1.20 18.33
N GLU A 40 -20.59 -2.04 17.31
CA GLU A 40 -20.98 -3.43 17.52
C GLU A 40 -19.88 -4.21 18.24
N LYS A 41 -18.62 -4.04 17.83
CA LYS A 41 -17.50 -4.76 18.45
C LYS A 41 -17.24 -4.35 19.90
N ARG A 42 -17.54 -3.11 20.30
CA ARG A 42 -17.50 -2.66 21.71
C ARG A 42 -18.47 -3.44 22.61
N ARG A 43 -19.59 -3.92 22.07
CA ARG A 43 -20.59 -4.71 22.83
C ARG A 43 -20.16 -6.16 23.00
N GLU A 44 -19.36 -6.67 22.07
CA GLU A 44 -18.95 -8.09 22.02
C GLU A 44 -17.58 -8.36 22.66
N LEU A 45 -16.67 -7.39 22.61
CA LEU A 45 -15.25 -7.60 22.91
C LEU A 45 -14.82 -6.96 24.23
N GLY A 46 -13.88 -7.61 24.91
CA GLY A 46 -13.23 -7.03 26.10
C GLY A 46 -12.37 -5.80 25.78
N ALA A 47 -12.14 -4.97 26.79
CA ALA A 47 -11.48 -3.65 26.68
C ALA A 47 -10.12 -3.67 25.97
N LYS A 48 -9.30 -4.71 26.21
CA LYS A 48 -7.99 -4.84 25.54
C LYS A 48 -8.14 -5.11 24.05
N THR A 49 -9.06 -5.99 23.68
CA THR A 49 -9.25 -6.42 22.29
C THR A 49 -9.87 -5.30 21.47
N ILE A 50 -10.86 -4.59 22.02
CA ILE A 50 -11.50 -3.49 21.28
C ILE A 50 -10.54 -2.34 21.00
N ARG A 51 -9.61 -2.02 21.92
CA ARG A 51 -8.55 -1.03 21.65
C ARG A 51 -7.71 -1.41 20.42
N GLN A 52 -7.39 -2.68 20.24
CA GLN A 52 -6.67 -3.13 19.05
C GLN A 52 -7.48 -2.94 17.76
N TYR A 53 -8.81 -3.06 17.83
CA TYR A 53 -9.67 -2.81 16.67
C TYR A 53 -9.70 -1.31 16.38
N GLU A 54 -9.84 -0.48 17.41
CA GLU A 54 -9.81 0.98 17.29
C GLU A 54 -8.49 1.47 16.68
N ASP A 55 -7.36 0.94 17.15
CA ASP A 55 -6.03 1.27 16.62
C ASP A 55 -5.92 0.89 15.13
N VAL A 56 -6.34 -0.32 14.75
CA VAL A 56 -6.26 -0.77 13.34
C VAL A 56 -7.21 0.03 12.44
N ILE A 57 -8.44 0.30 12.90
CA ILE A 57 -9.40 1.09 12.12
C ILE A 57 -8.93 2.55 11.99
N CYS A 58 -8.30 3.10 13.02
CA CYS A 58 -7.66 4.41 12.96
C CYS A 58 -6.54 4.46 11.90
N LEU A 59 -5.67 3.45 11.88
CA LEU A 59 -4.61 3.33 10.86
C LEU A 59 -5.18 3.15 9.44
N LEU A 60 -6.21 2.33 9.28
CA LEU A 60 -6.85 2.12 7.98
C LEU A 60 -7.53 3.40 7.49
N ARG A 61 -8.20 4.15 8.37
CA ARG A 61 -8.76 5.47 8.04
C ARG A 61 -7.66 6.43 7.59
N GLY A 62 -6.57 6.53 8.35
CA GLY A 62 -5.42 7.37 7.99
C GLY A 62 -4.77 7.01 6.65
N HIS A 63 -4.69 5.72 6.31
CA HIS A 63 -4.25 5.25 4.99
C HIS A 63 -5.21 5.70 3.88
N LEU A 64 -6.52 5.50 4.07
CA LEU A 64 -7.52 5.86 3.07
C LEU A 64 -7.53 7.38 2.84
N ASP A 65 -7.54 8.18 3.90
CA ASP A 65 -7.54 9.64 3.80
C ASP A 65 -6.23 10.18 3.17
N GLY A 66 -5.09 9.57 3.52
CA GLY A 66 -3.79 10.02 3.06
C GLY A 66 -3.34 9.51 1.69
N CYS A 67 -3.89 8.40 1.18
CA CYS A 67 -3.35 7.73 0.00
C CYS A 67 -4.41 7.24 -1.00
N ALA A 68 -5.66 7.01 -0.59
CA ALA A 68 -6.64 6.38 -1.50
C ALA A 68 -7.07 7.30 -2.65
N TYR A 69 -6.85 8.61 -2.54
CA TYR A 69 -7.19 9.56 -3.59
C TYR A 69 -6.49 9.30 -4.93
N GLU A 70 -5.37 8.55 -4.92
CA GLU A 70 -4.57 8.24 -6.12
C GLU A 70 -5.28 7.26 -7.07
N SER A 71 -6.23 6.47 -6.56
CA SER A 71 -7.00 5.50 -7.36
C SER A 71 -8.26 6.10 -8.00
N LEU A 72 -8.60 7.35 -7.67
CA LEU A 72 -9.88 7.94 -8.04
C LEU A 72 -9.98 8.16 -9.55
N SER A 73 -11.16 7.86 -10.10
CA SER A 73 -11.53 8.29 -11.44
C SER A 73 -11.60 9.82 -11.53
N LYS A 74 -11.56 10.39 -12.74
CA LYS A 74 -11.62 11.85 -12.93
C LYS A 74 -12.83 12.52 -12.24
N PRO A 75 -14.07 11.98 -12.32
CA PRO A 75 -15.21 12.56 -11.62
C PRO A 75 -15.09 12.47 -10.09
N GLU A 76 -14.63 11.34 -9.55
CA GLU A 76 -14.42 11.17 -8.11
C GLU A 76 -13.31 12.10 -7.60
N ARG A 77 -12.24 12.25 -8.38
CA ARG A 77 -11.12 13.14 -8.07
C ARG A 77 -11.58 14.59 -7.98
N ALA A 78 -12.43 15.05 -8.90
CA ALA A 78 -13.01 16.39 -8.85
C ALA A 78 -13.92 16.59 -7.62
N LEU A 79 -14.68 15.57 -7.23
CA LEU A 79 -15.46 15.60 -5.98
C LEU A 79 -14.53 15.74 -4.76
N TRP A 80 -13.51 14.88 -4.68
CA TRP A 80 -12.55 14.88 -3.57
C TRP A 80 -11.80 16.20 -3.48
N GLU A 81 -11.21 16.70 -4.57
CA GLU A 81 -10.45 17.96 -4.55
C GLU A 81 -11.31 19.15 -4.13
N ARG A 82 -12.56 19.22 -4.57
CA ARG A 82 -13.46 20.30 -4.16
C ARG A 82 -13.75 20.24 -2.66
N ALA A 83 -13.97 19.07 -2.11
CA ALA A 83 -14.35 18.91 -0.72
C ALA A 83 -13.14 18.94 0.24
N PHE A 84 -12.00 18.40 -0.17
CA PHE A 84 -10.74 18.40 0.59
C PHE A 84 -10.09 19.79 0.65
N ASN A 85 -10.30 20.64 -0.36
CA ASN A 85 -9.81 22.03 -0.34
C ASN A 85 -10.86 23.02 0.17
N ALA A 86 -12.03 22.56 0.62
CA ALA A 86 -13.04 23.44 1.19
C ALA A 86 -12.65 23.85 2.62
N GLU A 87 -13.04 25.05 3.03
CA GLU A 87 -12.75 25.55 4.37
C GLU A 87 -13.87 25.21 5.38
N GLY A 88 -13.49 25.08 6.65
CA GLY A 88 -14.41 24.90 7.77
C GLY A 88 -15.24 23.62 7.67
N GLU A 89 -16.53 23.72 8.00
CA GLU A 89 -17.48 22.59 8.06
C GLU A 89 -17.76 21.94 6.70
N ALA A 90 -17.26 22.50 5.59
CA ALA A 90 -17.36 21.93 4.26
C ALA A 90 -16.18 21.00 3.91
N HIS A 91 -15.07 21.05 4.67
CA HIS A 91 -13.92 20.17 4.49
C HIS A 91 -14.33 18.71 4.66
N ARG A 92 -13.90 17.83 3.75
CA ARG A 92 -14.14 16.39 3.85
C ARG A 92 -12.90 15.61 3.44
N GLU A 93 -12.62 14.57 4.20
CA GLU A 93 -11.58 13.60 3.87
C GLU A 93 -12.14 12.48 2.97
N PHE A 94 -11.27 11.58 2.49
CA PHE A 94 -11.68 10.46 1.63
C PHE A 94 -12.77 9.61 2.29
N CYS A 95 -12.59 9.25 3.57
CA CYS A 95 -13.52 8.40 4.30
C CYS A 95 -14.88 9.04 4.55
N ASP A 96 -15.00 10.37 4.43
CA ASP A 96 -16.26 11.09 4.56
C ASP A 96 -17.06 11.12 3.24
N LEU A 97 -16.42 10.82 2.12
CA LEU A 97 -16.99 10.97 0.78
C LEU A 97 -17.29 9.65 0.11
N PHE A 98 -16.45 8.63 0.29
CA PHE A 98 -16.56 7.39 -0.46
C PHE A 98 -17.14 6.25 0.37
N GLY A 99 -17.71 5.25 -0.31
CA GLY A 99 -18.43 4.15 0.29
C GLY A 99 -17.53 2.96 0.66
N PRO A 100 -18.07 2.00 1.43
CA PRO A 100 -17.33 0.85 1.94
C PRO A 100 -16.74 -0.06 0.85
N GLU A 101 -17.24 0.01 -0.38
CA GLU A 101 -16.70 -0.69 -1.55
C GLU A 101 -15.24 -0.34 -1.85
N LYS A 102 -14.77 0.84 -1.44
CA LYS A 102 -13.36 1.23 -1.59
C LYS A 102 -12.43 0.50 -0.60
N ILE A 103 -12.93 0.01 0.53
CA ILE A 103 -12.07 -0.57 1.57
C ILE A 103 -11.27 -1.77 1.03
N PRO A 104 -11.88 -2.79 0.39
CA PRO A 104 -11.15 -3.93 -0.18
C PRO A 104 -10.11 -3.54 -1.25
N GLU A 105 -10.41 -2.54 -2.07
CA GLU A 105 -9.56 -2.09 -3.17
C GLU A 105 -8.20 -1.56 -2.67
N HIS A 106 -8.19 -0.99 -1.46
CA HIS A 106 -7.03 -0.31 -0.90
C HIS A 106 -6.23 -1.14 0.13
N LEU A 107 -6.63 -2.40 0.38
CA LEU A 107 -5.93 -3.26 1.36
C LEU A 107 -4.50 -3.63 0.93
N ASP A 108 -4.23 -3.74 -0.37
CA ASP A 108 -2.88 -4.05 -0.86
C ASP A 108 -1.91 -2.92 -0.50
N GLY A 109 -2.29 -1.67 -0.76
CA GLY A 109 -1.50 -0.51 -0.35
C GLY A 109 -1.41 -0.36 1.18
N PHE A 110 -2.47 -0.73 1.90
CA PHE A 110 -2.48 -0.66 3.35
C PHE A 110 -1.44 -1.61 3.97
N PHE A 111 -1.46 -2.89 3.58
CA PHE A 111 -0.52 -3.89 4.13
C PHE A 111 0.87 -3.80 3.49
N GLY A 112 0.92 -3.74 2.16
CA GLY A 112 2.15 -3.81 1.39
C GLY A 112 2.97 -2.52 1.38
N TYR A 113 2.43 -1.40 1.87
CA TYR A 113 3.17 -0.14 1.89
C TYR A 113 2.95 0.68 3.16
N PHE A 114 1.71 1.02 3.51
CA PHE A 114 1.44 1.94 4.62
C PHE A 114 1.89 1.36 5.97
N MET A 115 1.49 0.12 6.28
CA MET A 115 1.85 -0.54 7.53
C MET A 115 3.36 -0.77 7.70
N ILE A 116 4.11 -0.86 6.59
CA ILE A 116 5.56 -1.11 6.60
C ILE A 116 6.32 0.22 6.66
N ARG A 117 5.94 1.20 5.85
CA ARG A 117 6.71 2.43 5.65
C ARG A 117 6.27 3.59 6.55
N LYS A 118 5.01 3.65 6.95
CA LYS A 118 4.41 4.83 7.61
C LYS A 118 4.05 4.59 9.07
N VAL A 119 3.99 3.34 9.51
CA VAL A 119 3.55 2.98 10.86
C VAL A 119 4.70 2.40 11.66
N ILE A 120 5.06 3.05 12.77
CA ILE A 120 5.94 2.47 13.78
C ILE A 120 5.06 1.58 14.68
N ALA A 121 4.82 0.35 14.27
CA ALA A 121 3.96 -0.59 14.97
C ALA A 121 4.74 -1.62 15.79
N GLY A 122 4.24 -1.93 16.99
CA GLY A 122 4.68 -3.11 17.72
C GLY A 122 4.17 -4.42 17.07
N PRO A 123 4.81 -5.59 17.32
CA PRO A 123 4.44 -6.85 16.69
C PRO A 123 2.98 -7.27 16.88
N ALA A 124 2.37 -6.87 18.00
CA ALA A 124 0.97 -7.14 18.29
C ALA A 124 0.02 -6.37 17.34
N LEU A 125 0.33 -5.10 17.04
CA LEU A 125 -0.47 -4.25 16.16
C LEU A 125 -0.35 -4.70 14.70
N VAL A 126 0.87 -5.04 14.26
CA VAL A 126 1.11 -5.59 12.90
C VAL A 126 0.28 -6.85 12.66
N ARG A 127 0.25 -7.78 13.63
CA ARG A 127 -0.58 -8.98 13.52
C ARG A 127 -2.08 -8.65 13.56
N ALA A 128 -2.48 -7.74 14.45
CA ALA A 128 -3.88 -7.33 14.60
C ALA A 128 -4.41 -6.69 13.31
N ALA A 129 -3.60 -5.96 12.55
CA ALA A 129 -4.00 -5.32 11.29
C ALA A 129 -4.68 -6.30 10.34
N GLY A 130 -4.05 -7.44 10.02
CA GLY A 130 -4.67 -8.46 9.16
C GLY A 130 -5.89 -9.15 9.81
N THR A 131 -5.89 -9.34 11.13
CA THR A 131 -7.02 -10.03 11.80
C THR A 131 -8.27 -9.16 11.85
N VAL A 132 -8.12 -7.88 12.19
CA VAL A 132 -9.23 -6.92 12.30
C VAL A 132 -9.80 -6.61 10.93
N THR A 133 -8.95 -6.37 9.93
CA THR A 133 -9.40 -6.11 8.55
C THR A 133 -10.12 -7.31 7.94
N LYS A 134 -9.66 -8.55 8.19
CA LYS A 134 -10.39 -9.76 7.79
C LYS A 134 -11.80 -9.80 8.37
N LYS A 135 -11.93 -9.47 9.67
CA LYS A 135 -13.22 -9.44 10.36
C LYS A 135 -14.10 -8.29 9.89
N LEU A 136 -13.51 -7.13 9.58
CA LEU A 136 -14.20 -6.02 8.97
C LEU A 136 -14.76 -6.43 7.60
N SER A 137 -13.96 -7.02 6.70
CA SER A 137 -14.44 -7.46 5.39
C SER A 137 -15.58 -8.47 5.47
N ALA A 138 -15.49 -9.44 6.38
CA ALA A 138 -16.57 -10.39 6.62
C ALA A 138 -17.84 -9.70 7.14
N TRP A 139 -17.68 -8.73 8.04
CA TRP A 139 -18.80 -7.96 8.60
C TRP A 139 -19.45 -7.06 7.53
N LEU A 140 -18.67 -6.41 6.68
CA LEU A 140 -19.17 -5.60 5.56
C LEU A 140 -20.02 -6.44 4.61
N ALA A 141 -19.59 -7.65 4.27
CA ALA A 141 -20.38 -8.57 3.44
C ALA A 141 -21.67 -9.01 4.12
N ALA A 142 -21.61 -9.37 5.41
CA ALA A 142 -22.79 -9.78 6.16
C ALA A 142 -23.85 -8.66 6.27
N LYS A 143 -23.41 -7.40 6.25
CA LYS A 143 -24.28 -6.21 6.21
C LYS A 143 -24.76 -5.83 4.81
N GLY A 144 -24.23 -6.48 3.76
CA GLY A 144 -24.54 -6.16 2.37
C GLY A 144 -23.85 -4.88 1.86
N TYR A 145 -22.80 -4.41 2.54
CA TYR A 145 -22.03 -3.23 2.12
C TYR A 145 -21.05 -3.51 0.99
N ILE A 146 -20.58 -4.75 0.88
CA ILE A 146 -19.70 -5.20 -0.21
C ILE A 146 -20.14 -6.57 -0.69
N GLU A 147 -19.83 -6.87 -1.94
CA GLU A 147 -20.07 -8.17 -2.53
C GLU A 147 -19.25 -9.26 -1.83
N ALA A 148 -19.83 -10.47 -1.74
CA ALA A 148 -19.19 -11.61 -1.08
C ALA A 148 -17.81 -11.94 -1.69
N GLU A 149 -17.65 -11.75 -2.99
CA GLU A 149 -16.38 -11.98 -3.68
C GLU A 149 -15.31 -10.95 -3.30
N ALA A 150 -15.68 -9.68 -3.17
CA ALA A 150 -14.76 -8.64 -2.70
C ALA A 150 -14.32 -8.92 -1.26
N ALA A 151 -15.25 -9.36 -0.41
CA ALA A 151 -14.95 -9.73 0.96
C ALA A 151 -14.04 -10.97 1.06
N ARG A 152 -14.22 -11.96 0.19
CA ARG A 152 -13.38 -13.16 0.12
C ARG A 152 -11.93 -12.79 -0.22
N LYS A 153 -11.73 -12.01 -1.29
CA LYS A 153 -10.40 -11.54 -1.69
C LYS A 153 -9.74 -10.70 -0.59
N ALA A 154 -10.49 -9.80 0.02
CA ALA A 154 -10.01 -9.02 1.16
C ALA A 154 -9.59 -9.91 2.34
N ALA A 155 -10.38 -10.93 2.67
CA ALA A 155 -10.07 -11.87 3.74
C ALA A 155 -8.82 -12.72 3.47
N GLU A 156 -8.59 -13.12 2.21
CA GLU A 156 -7.37 -13.82 1.77
C GLU A 156 -6.15 -12.94 1.97
N ARG A 157 -6.17 -11.70 1.44
CA ARG A 157 -5.11 -10.69 1.59
C ARG A 157 -4.81 -10.39 3.06
N SER A 158 -5.85 -10.12 3.85
CA SER A 158 -5.73 -9.88 5.29
C SER A 158 -5.15 -11.09 6.04
N SER A 159 -5.46 -12.32 5.62
CA SER A 159 -4.90 -13.53 6.23
C SER A 159 -3.41 -13.69 5.91
N ALA A 160 -3.01 -13.43 4.67
CA ALA A 160 -1.60 -13.39 4.26
C ALA A 160 -0.84 -12.32 5.05
N ALA A 161 -1.36 -11.09 5.11
CA ALA A 161 -0.76 -9.98 5.84
C ALA A 161 -0.56 -10.29 7.34
N SER A 162 -1.52 -10.92 8.00
CA SER A 162 -1.38 -11.34 9.41
C SER A 162 -0.23 -12.32 9.66
N ARG A 163 0.15 -13.11 8.65
CA ARG A 163 1.28 -14.05 8.72
C ARG A 163 2.59 -13.38 8.31
N ASP A 164 2.56 -12.61 7.22
CA ASP A 164 3.76 -12.21 6.50
C ASP A 164 4.31 -10.86 6.98
N LEU A 165 3.46 -9.89 7.37
CA LEU A 165 3.95 -8.60 7.90
C LEU A 165 4.81 -8.77 9.17
N PRO A 166 4.43 -9.59 10.18
CA PRO A 166 5.30 -9.80 11.34
C PRO A 166 6.62 -10.51 11.01
N ARG A 167 6.68 -11.28 9.91
CA ARG A 167 7.90 -11.93 9.44
C ARG A 167 8.80 -10.92 8.75
N ALA A 168 8.24 -10.10 7.86
CA ALA A 168 8.95 -9.02 7.18
C ALA A 168 9.53 -7.99 8.16
N ASP A 169 8.75 -7.51 9.13
CA ASP A 169 9.24 -6.58 10.16
C ASP A 169 10.43 -7.14 10.95
N ARG A 170 10.37 -8.42 11.35
CA ARG A 170 11.49 -9.08 12.05
C ARG A 170 12.70 -9.27 11.14
N ALA A 171 12.49 -9.70 9.89
CA ALA A 171 13.58 -9.86 8.94
C ALA A 171 14.28 -8.53 8.65
N ALA A 172 13.52 -7.44 8.46
CA ALA A 172 14.03 -6.10 8.24
C ALA A 172 14.94 -5.66 9.40
N LYS A 173 14.51 -5.86 10.65
CA LYS A 173 15.31 -5.53 11.85
C LYS A 173 16.63 -6.31 11.91
N ILE A 174 16.58 -7.62 11.66
CA ILE A 174 17.78 -8.47 11.66
C ILE A 174 18.75 -8.04 10.55
N LEU A 175 18.23 -7.75 9.36
CA LEU A 175 19.04 -7.30 8.22
C LEU A 175 19.63 -5.91 8.44
N TYR A 176 18.86 -4.99 9.03
CA TYR A 176 19.34 -3.66 9.43
C TYR A 176 20.50 -3.73 10.41
N GLU A 177 20.35 -4.54 11.47
CA GLU A 177 21.42 -4.77 12.44
C GLU A 177 22.65 -5.43 11.81
N ALA A 178 22.47 -6.32 10.83
CA ALA A 178 23.59 -6.92 10.10
C ALA A 178 24.29 -5.91 9.19
N ALA A 179 23.54 -5.12 8.42
CA ALA A 179 24.05 -4.11 7.50
C ALA A 179 24.84 -3.02 8.22
N SER A 180 24.35 -2.54 9.37
CA SER A 180 25.04 -1.55 10.20
C SER A 180 26.40 -1.99 10.74
N ARG A 181 26.71 -3.29 10.70
CA ARG A 181 28.02 -3.85 11.11
C ARG A 181 28.97 -4.03 9.93
N VAL A 182 28.52 -3.82 8.70
CA VAL A 182 29.33 -3.91 7.50
C VAL A 182 30.19 -2.64 7.39
N ALA A 183 31.47 -2.77 7.70
CA ALA A 183 32.44 -1.67 7.59
C ALA A 183 32.93 -1.53 6.15
N VAL A 184 32.14 -0.87 5.30
CA VAL A 184 32.49 -0.57 3.91
C VAL A 184 32.36 0.92 3.66
N ASN A 185 33.45 1.54 3.19
CA ASN A 185 33.38 2.92 2.70
C ASN A 185 32.92 2.91 1.24
N VAL A 186 31.62 3.08 1.03
CA VAL A 186 31.01 3.07 -0.32
C VAL A 186 31.56 4.16 -1.23
N THR A 187 32.04 5.29 -0.68
CA THR A 187 32.59 6.41 -1.47
C THR A 187 33.94 6.11 -2.13
N THR A 188 34.61 5.02 -1.74
CA THR A 188 35.88 4.61 -2.34
C THR A 188 35.73 3.46 -3.33
N LEU A 189 34.51 2.98 -3.56
CA LEU A 189 34.23 1.90 -4.50
C LEU A 189 34.04 2.43 -5.92
N PRO A 190 34.40 1.66 -6.95
CA PRO A 190 33.96 1.91 -8.31
C PRO A 190 32.42 1.89 -8.39
N ASP A 191 31.83 2.67 -9.30
CA ASP A 191 30.37 2.67 -9.53
C ASP A 191 29.83 1.27 -9.84
N SER A 192 30.61 0.43 -10.54
CA SER A 192 30.24 -0.97 -10.84
C SER A 192 30.18 -1.89 -9.62
N ASP A 193 30.74 -1.46 -8.49
CA ASP A 193 30.80 -2.20 -7.23
C ASP A 193 29.80 -1.65 -6.21
N TYR A 194 28.97 -0.68 -6.58
CA TYR A 194 27.96 -0.11 -5.71
C TYR A 194 26.62 -0.02 -6.43
N LEU A 195 25.58 -0.56 -5.80
CA LEU A 195 24.20 -0.38 -6.23
C LEU A 195 23.51 0.52 -5.24
N GLU A 196 23.05 1.66 -5.75
CA GLU A 196 22.30 2.65 -4.99
C GLU A 196 21.07 2.03 -4.32
N PHE A 197 20.61 2.72 -3.30
CA PHE A 197 19.47 2.31 -2.51
C PHE A 197 18.21 2.20 -3.38
N ASP A 198 17.68 0.98 -3.53
CA ASP A 198 16.49 0.71 -4.32
C ASP A 198 15.70 -0.48 -3.74
N HIS A 199 14.61 -0.84 -4.41
CA HIS A 199 13.76 -1.99 -4.13
C HIS A 199 14.18 -3.18 -4.99
N PHE A 200 14.80 -4.18 -4.38
CA PHE A 200 15.24 -5.40 -5.07
C PHE A 200 14.38 -6.62 -4.70
N ILE A 201 14.08 -7.48 -5.68
CA ILE A 201 13.25 -8.67 -5.48
C ILE A 201 14.10 -9.83 -5.01
N ILE A 202 13.68 -10.56 -3.98
CA ILE A 202 14.32 -11.82 -3.59
C ILE A 202 13.98 -12.91 -4.61
N THR A 203 14.95 -13.37 -5.39
CA THR A 203 14.74 -14.45 -6.36
C THR A 203 14.98 -15.83 -5.74
N ARG A 204 15.94 -15.92 -4.82
CA ARG A 204 16.34 -17.17 -4.19
C ARG A 204 16.82 -16.97 -2.77
N ILE A 205 16.58 -17.98 -1.94
CA ILE A 205 16.99 -18.03 -0.54
C ILE A 205 17.65 -19.38 -0.27
N GLU A 206 18.81 -19.35 0.37
CA GLU A 206 19.42 -20.49 1.06
C GLU A 206 19.67 -20.10 2.53
N PRO A 207 19.91 -21.06 3.44
CA PRO A 207 20.24 -20.74 4.83
C PRO A 207 21.43 -19.76 4.93
N GLY A 208 21.16 -18.54 5.38
CA GLY A 208 22.16 -17.47 5.52
C GLY A 208 22.62 -16.80 4.21
N LYS A 209 21.93 -17.04 3.08
CA LYS A 209 22.26 -16.42 1.79
C LYS A 209 21.02 -15.97 1.02
N LEU A 210 21.14 -14.81 0.37
CA LEU A 210 20.12 -14.24 -0.50
C LEU A 210 20.65 -14.01 -1.91
N TRP A 211 19.74 -14.06 -2.87
CA TRP A 211 19.92 -13.55 -4.21
C TRP A 211 18.82 -12.55 -4.51
N LEU A 212 19.23 -11.42 -5.09
CA LEU A 212 18.36 -10.30 -5.39
C LEU A 212 18.36 -10.05 -6.89
N GLU A 213 17.19 -9.87 -7.48
CA GLU A 213 17.05 -9.31 -8.82
C GLU A 213 17.27 -7.81 -8.74
N VAL A 214 18.22 -7.34 -9.55
CA VAL A 214 18.52 -5.92 -9.74
C VAL A 214 18.31 -5.55 -11.20
N TRP A 215 17.92 -4.31 -11.46
CA TRP A 215 17.75 -3.81 -12.82
C TRP A 215 18.96 -2.98 -13.22
N GLU A 216 19.84 -3.55 -14.04
CA GLU A 216 21.03 -2.88 -14.55
C GLU A 216 21.06 -2.99 -16.09
N GLY A 217 21.35 -1.88 -16.77
CA GLY A 217 21.46 -1.87 -18.23
C GLY A 217 20.17 -2.28 -18.98
N GLY A 218 19.00 -2.09 -18.35
CA GLY A 218 17.69 -2.38 -18.95
C GLY A 218 17.28 -3.85 -18.95
N LYS A 219 17.94 -4.70 -18.17
CA LYS A 219 17.60 -6.13 -18.01
C LYS A 219 17.71 -6.55 -16.53
N PRO A 220 16.90 -7.54 -16.09
CA PRO A 220 17.05 -8.10 -14.77
C PRO A 220 18.34 -8.93 -14.67
N GLU A 221 19.13 -8.69 -13.64
CA GLU A 221 20.30 -9.49 -13.30
C GLU A 221 20.19 -9.98 -11.85
N GLU A 222 20.62 -11.22 -11.59
CA GLU A 222 20.67 -11.75 -10.24
C GLU A 222 22.00 -11.38 -9.57
N ARG A 223 21.94 -10.87 -8.34
CA ARG A 223 23.08 -10.54 -7.49
C ARG A 223 23.08 -11.43 -6.25
N GLY A 224 24.14 -12.23 -6.10
CA GLY A 224 24.36 -13.09 -4.94
C GLY A 224 25.42 -14.17 -5.21
N PRO A 225 25.74 -15.02 -4.21
CA PRO A 225 25.14 -15.05 -2.88
C PRO A 225 25.53 -13.84 -2.02
N ILE A 226 24.53 -13.24 -1.37
CA ILE A 226 24.73 -12.21 -0.34
C ILE A 226 24.63 -12.88 1.01
N SER A 227 25.70 -12.82 1.82
CA SER A 227 25.71 -13.41 3.15
C SER A 227 24.90 -12.57 4.13
N VAL A 228 23.92 -13.18 4.79
CA VAL A 228 23.05 -12.55 5.79
C VAL A 228 22.82 -13.49 6.97
N PRO A 229 22.34 -13.02 8.13
CA PRO A 229 22.01 -13.90 9.23
C PRO A 229 20.96 -14.94 8.84
N ARG A 230 21.18 -16.21 9.20
CA ARG A 230 20.22 -17.30 8.94
C ARG A 230 18.83 -17.00 9.51
N ALA A 231 18.78 -16.35 10.67
CA ALA A 231 17.52 -15.95 11.31
C ALA A 231 16.67 -15.01 10.42
N ALA A 232 17.30 -14.23 9.52
CA ALA A 232 16.57 -13.44 8.52
C ALA A 232 16.07 -14.34 7.38
N THR A 233 16.90 -15.21 6.82
CA THR A 233 16.51 -16.10 5.70
C THR A 233 15.38 -17.05 6.07
N ASP A 234 15.31 -17.49 7.34
CA ASP A 234 14.23 -18.36 7.84
C ASP A 234 12.86 -17.62 7.88
N LEU A 235 12.85 -16.29 7.80
CA LEU A 235 11.64 -15.46 7.84
C LEU A 235 11.19 -14.98 6.47
N LEU A 236 12.08 -14.94 5.48
CA LEU A 236 11.85 -14.37 4.15
C LEU A 236 11.22 -15.40 3.19
N CYS A 237 10.66 -14.90 2.09
CA CYS A 237 10.16 -15.70 0.96
C CYS A 237 10.68 -15.13 -0.36
N PRO A 238 10.93 -15.96 -1.39
CA PRO A 238 11.10 -15.47 -2.76
C PRO A 238 9.88 -14.65 -3.21
N GLY A 239 10.10 -13.66 -4.07
CA GLY A 239 9.09 -12.70 -4.54
C GLY A 239 8.95 -11.45 -3.65
N TRP A 240 9.42 -11.50 -2.40
CA TRP A 240 9.40 -10.32 -1.52
C TRP A 240 10.45 -9.30 -1.94
N TRP A 241 10.24 -8.03 -1.59
CA TRP A 241 11.16 -6.95 -1.93
C TRP A 241 11.98 -6.50 -0.71
N LEU A 242 13.23 -6.14 -0.92
CA LEU A 242 14.10 -5.47 0.06
C LEU A 242 14.37 -4.05 -0.40
N SER A 243 14.24 -3.09 0.51
CA SER A 243 14.81 -1.76 0.33
C SER A 243 16.20 -1.70 0.93
N CYS A 244 17.22 -1.74 0.08
CA CYS A 244 18.61 -1.75 0.50
C CYS A 244 19.54 -1.17 -0.56
N ALA A 245 20.77 -0.85 -0.14
CA ALA A 245 21.90 -0.61 -1.04
C ALA A 245 22.88 -1.79 -0.95
N LEU A 246 23.53 -2.11 -2.08
CA LEU A 246 24.48 -3.21 -2.16
C LEU A 246 25.88 -2.70 -2.49
N ALA A 247 26.90 -3.31 -1.90
CA ALA A 247 28.28 -3.07 -2.26
C ALA A 247 29.03 -4.38 -2.50
N ARG A 248 29.89 -4.39 -3.50
CA ARG A 248 30.81 -5.49 -3.80
C ARG A 248 32.15 -5.22 -3.14
N VAL A 249 32.56 -6.13 -2.25
CA VAL A 249 33.89 -6.13 -1.63
C VAL A 249 34.64 -7.37 -2.09
N GLY A 250 35.69 -7.16 -2.89
CA GLY A 250 36.37 -8.25 -3.56
C GLY A 250 35.43 -8.98 -4.53
N LYS A 251 35.08 -10.23 -4.23
CA LYS A 251 34.19 -11.06 -5.08
C LYS A 251 32.78 -11.22 -4.51
N SER A 252 32.48 -10.59 -3.38
CA SER A 252 31.25 -10.83 -2.61
C SER A 252 30.39 -9.58 -2.56
N TRP A 253 29.08 -9.76 -2.70
CA TRP A 253 28.09 -8.70 -2.49
C TRP A 253 27.64 -8.66 -1.03
N HIS A 254 27.46 -7.45 -0.52
CA HIS A 254 27.04 -7.16 0.85
C HIS A 254 25.91 -6.14 0.84
N ILE A 255 24.95 -6.31 1.76
CA ILE A 255 23.99 -5.25 2.08
C ILE A 255 24.72 -4.24 2.96
N VAL A 256 24.84 -3.00 2.50
CA VAL A 256 25.53 -1.91 3.21
C VAL A 256 24.57 -0.89 3.82
N GLU A 257 23.36 -0.81 3.28
CA GLU A 257 22.25 -0.04 3.83
C GLU A 257 20.97 -0.87 3.71
N MET A 258 20.08 -0.80 4.69
CA MET A 258 18.82 -1.56 4.72
C MET A 258 17.74 -0.72 5.40
N THR A 259 16.49 -0.81 4.97
CA THR A 259 15.37 -0.24 5.74
C THR A 259 14.24 -1.25 5.95
N ASN A 260 13.60 -1.71 4.88
CA ASN A 260 12.34 -2.43 4.95
C ASN A 260 12.34 -3.70 4.10
N VAL A 261 11.47 -4.64 4.48
CA VAL A 261 11.11 -5.82 3.70
C VAL A 261 9.62 -5.74 3.38
N TYR A 262 9.26 -6.00 2.13
CA TYR A 262 7.89 -5.92 1.63
C TYR A 262 7.43 -7.32 1.18
N PRO A 263 6.47 -7.93 1.89
CA PRO A 263 5.79 -9.13 1.40
C PRO A 263 5.04 -8.87 0.10
N ASP A 264 4.94 -9.93 -0.70
CA ASP A 264 4.01 -10.04 -1.82
C ASP A 264 2.55 -10.26 -1.34
#